data_AF-A0A7Y2AI04-F1
#
_entry.id   AF-A0A7Y2AI04-F1
#
_cell.length_a   1.000
_cell.length_b   1.000
_cell.length_c   1.000
_cell.angle_alpha   90.00
_cell.angle_beta   90.00
_cell.angle_gamma   90.00
#
_symmetry.space_group_name_H-M   'P 1'
#
loop_
_entity.id
_entity.type
_entity.pdbx_description
1 polymer ?
#
loop_
_entity_poly.entity_id
_entity_poly.type
_entity_poly.pdbx_seq_one_letter_code
_entity_poly.pdbx_strand_id
1 'polypeptide(L)'
;MTTLIAIGFAAYFAGQASVVSQSRANPSDLLQQAAEQLPGFQMPTIGASASVTSEKFSMATGIMSEQGEGLFVLDHNSGLLQCAVLYPRSGQFNARFTANVAETLATGGKGGQYIMTTGTVDFPSTSSRPAAPTVIYVMDTATGNYACWGIPFNGSAVNANRPQAGVMVLLGTGTANPIADRDGGR
;
A
#
# COMPACT_ATOMS: atom_id res chain seq x y z
N MET A 1 -15.85 -41.11 47.09
CA MET A 1 -17.01 -40.23 46.83
C MET A 1 -16.92 -39.07 47.81
N THR A 2 -16.29 -37.99 47.37
CA THR A 2 -15.96 -36.73 48.10
C THR A 2 -15.19 -35.91 47.04
N THR A 3 -15.43 -34.64 46.69
CA THR A 3 -15.94 -33.50 47.46
C THR A 3 -16.46 -32.47 46.43
N LEU A 4 -17.65 -31.90 46.64
CA LEU A 4 -18.14 -30.72 45.90
C LEU A 4 -18.10 -29.54 46.88
N ILE A 5 -17.40 -28.46 46.53
CA ILE A 5 -17.45 -27.20 47.27
C ILE A 5 -17.96 -26.13 46.32
N ALA A 6 -19.20 -25.72 46.56
CA ALA A 6 -19.79 -24.50 46.03
C ALA A 6 -19.49 -23.36 47.02
N ILE A 7 -19.08 -22.20 46.50
CA ILE A 7 -19.11 -20.93 47.24
C ILE A 7 -19.78 -19.92 46.32
N GLY A 8 -20.98 -19.50 46.72
CA GLY A 8 -21.67 -18.33 46.18
C GLY A 8 -21.53 -17.12 47.11
N PHE A 9 -22.33 -16.10 46.81
CA PHE A 9 -22.50 -14.78 47.44
C PHE A 9 -21.64 -13.66 46.82
N ALA A 10 -22.13 -12.46 46.51
CA ALA A 10 -23.43 -11.84 46.76
C ALA A 10 -23.75 -10.80 45.67
N ALA A 11 -25.05 -10.60 45.42
CA ALA A 11 -25.57 -9.52 44.61
C ALA A 11 -25.47 -8.18 45.34
N TYR A 12 -25.08 -7.12 44.62
CA TYR A 12 -25.36 -5.74 45.02
C TYR A 12 -26.20 -5.09 43.92
N PHE A 13 -27.41 -4.68 44.29
CA PHE A 13 -28.36 -3.97 43.44
C PHE A 13 -28.53 -2.53 43.94
N ALA A 14 -28.93 -1.68 43.00
CA ALA A 14 -29.39 -0.28 43.11
C ALA A 14 -28.26 0.77 43.20
N GLY A 15 -28.24 1.83 42.40
CA GLY A 15 -29.18 2.34 41.40
C GLY A 15 -28.96 3.84 41.29
N GLN A 16 -29.03 4.42 40.09
CA GLN A 16 -29.60 5.75 39.83
C GLN A 16 -29.99 5.81 38.35
N ALA A 17 -31.24 6.20 38.14
CA ALA A 17 -31.82 6.47 36.84
C ALA A 17 -31.46 7.89 36.37
N SER A 18 -31.62 8.10 35.06
CA SER A 18 -31.97 9.38 34.44
C SER A 18 -30.85 10.40 34.23
N VAL A 19 -30.12 10.25 33.11
CA VAL A 19 -29.56 11.42 32.39
C VAL A 19 -29.80 11.22 30.90
N VAL A 20 -30.83 11.93 30.42
CA VAL A 20 -30.81 12.75 29.20
C VAL A 20 -30.73 12.01 27.85
N SER A 21 -31.89 12.03 27.19
CA SER A 21 -32.07 12.64 25.86
C SER A 21 -31.10 12.22 24.75
N GLN A 22 -31.68 11.53 23.75
CA GLN A 22 -31.43 11.72 22.32
C GLN A 22 -30.17 12.54 21.96
N SER A 23 -29.14 11.87 21.47
CA SER A 23 -28.20 12.50 20.53
C SER A 23 -27.65 11.41 19.63
N ARG A 24 -27.82 11.60 18.32
CA ARG A 24 -27.32 10.79 17.21
C ARG A 24 -25.92 10.23 17.52
N ALA A 25 -25.79 8.92 17.75
CA ALA A 25 -24.48 8.29 17.88
C ALA A 25 -23.77 8.38 16.53
N ASN A 26 -22.65 9.08 16.49
CA ASN A 26 -21.80 9.09 15.31
C ASN A 26 -21.20 7.68 15.15
N PRO A 27 -21.08 7.16 13.92
CA PRO A 27 -20.47 5.84 13.68
C PRO A 27 -19.02 5.73 14.17
N SER A 28 -18.34 6.86 14.43
CA SER A 28 -17.05 6.93 15.11
C SER A 28 -17.08 6.41 16.54
N ASP A 29 -18.18 6.62 17.26
CA ASP A 29 -18.26 6.33 18.69
C ASP A 29 -18.50 4.83 18.94
N LEU A 30 -19.16 4.16 17.98
CA LEU A 30 -19.34 2.71 17.97
C LEU A 30 -18.04 1.96 17.62
N LEU A 31 -17.21 2.53 16.74
CA LEU A 31 -15.88 1.99 16.43
C LEU A 31 -14.91 2.15 17.62
N GLN A 32 -15.00 3.28 18.32
CA GLN A 32 -14.19 3.54 19.51
C GLN A 32 -14.49 2.53 20.63
N GLN A 33 -15.78 2.20 20.84
CA GLN A 33 -16.20 1.21 21.83
C GLN A 33 -15.81 -0.24 21.46
N ALA A 34 -15.78 -0.58 20.17
CA ALA A 34 -15.31 -1.88 19.70
C ALA A 34 -13.78 -2.04 19.81
N ALA A 35 -13.02 -0.96 19.63
CA ALA A 35 -11.56 -0.94 19.75
C ALA A 35 -11.07 -1.11 21.21
N GLU A 36 -11.87 -0.67 22.19
CA GLU A 36 -11.52 -0.81 23.61
C GLU A 36 -11.71 -2.23 24.18
N GLN A 37 -12.39 -3.13 23.47
CA GLN A 37 -12.71 -4.49 23.97
C GLN A 37 -11.72 -5.60 23.55
N LEU A 38 -10.72 -5.33 22.71
CA LEU A 38 -9.73 -6.34 22.29
C LEU A 38 -8.29 -5.87 22.54
N PRO A 39 -7.70 -6.12 23.72
CA PRO A 39 -6.30 -5.83 23.95
C PRO A 39 -5.45 -6.78 23.10
N GLY A 40 -4.83 -6.27 22.04
CA GLY A 40 -3.70 -6.91 21.38
C GLY A 40 -3.94 -7.64 20.06
N PHE A 41 -5.07 -7.44 19.38
CA PHE A 41 -5.22 -7.95 17.99
C PHE A 41 -5.67 -6.85 17.04
N GLN A 42 -4.70 -6.14 16.49
CA GLN A 42 -4.89 -5.13 15.45
C GLN A 42 -4.63 -5.80 14.09
N MET A 43 -5.67 -5.91 13.27
CA MET A 43 -5.60 -6.55 11.95
C MET A 43 -4.66 -5.75 11.01
N PRO A 44 -3.64 -6.37 10.40
CA PRO A 44 -2.88 -5.69 9.35
C PRO A 44 -3.76 -5.59 8.10
N THR A 45 -4.26 -4.40 7.83
CA THR A 45 -4.88 -4.08 6.55
C THR A 45 -3.76 -3.59 5.65
N ILE A 46 -3.43 -4.34 4.59
CA ILE A 46 -2.53 -3.84 3.57
C ILE A 46 -3.23 -4.09 2.23
N GLY A 47 -3.71 -3.00 1.64
CA GLY A 47 -3.89 -2.82 0.19
C GLY A 47 -2.89 -1.74 -0.22
N ALA A 48 -2.94 -1.21 -1.43
CA ALA A 48 -2.37 0.12 -1.66
C ALA A 48 -3.08 1.12 -0.71
N SER A 49 -2.45 1.54 0.40
CA SER A 49 -3.15 2.22 1.51
C SER A 49 -3.40 3.72 1.27
N ALA A 50 -2.57 4.38 0.44
CA ALA A 50 -2.75 5.79 0.08
C ALA A 50 -1.87 6.18 -1.13
N SER A 51 -2.34 7.11 -1.95
CA SER A 51 -1.54 7.85 -2.92
C SER A 51 -1.80 9.34 -2.77
N VAL A 52 -0.75 10.15 -2.80
CA VAL A 52 -0.85 11.62 -2.81
C VAL A 52 0.05 12.17 -3.91
N THR A 53 -0.42 13.20 -4.59
CA THR A 53 0.35 13.86 -5.64
C THR A 53 0.45 15.36 -5.37
N SER A 54 1.57 15.94 -5.78
CA SER A 54 1.87 17.37 -5.75
C SER A 54 2.58 17.74 -7.06
N GLU A 55 2.87 19.02 -7.28
CA GLU A 55 3.56 19.49 -8.49
C GLU A 55 5.00 18.96 -8.65
N LYS A 56 5.65 18.57 -7.56
CA LYS A 56 7.06 18.14 -7.57
C LYS A 56 7.23 16.65 -7.34
N PHE A 57 6.34 16.06 -6.55
CA PHE A 57 6.44 14.68 -6.13
C PHE A 57 5.08 14.00 -6.11
N SER A 58 5.08 12.73 -6.48
CA SER A 58 3.99 11.81 -6.11
C SER A 58 4.52 10.77 -5.13
N MET A 59 3.67 10.37 -4.21
CA MET A 59 3.98 9.34 -3.22
C MET A 59 2.84 8.35 -3.12
N ALA A 60 3.17 7.07 -2.96
CA ALA A 60 2.19 6.01 -2.72
C ALA A 60 2.78 4.96 -1.79
N THR A 61 1.91 4.12 -1.20
CA THR A 61 2.36 2.93 -0.47
C THR A 61 1.81 1.65 -1.08
N GLY A 62 2.42 0.51 -0.77
CA GLY A 62 1.96 -0.78 -1.26
C GLY A 62 2.59 -1.96 -0.51
N ILE A 63 1.90 -3.10 -0.59
CA ILE A 63 2.27 -4.35 0.08
C ILE A 63 3.49 -4.99 -0.59
N MET A 64 4.59 -5.18 0.13
CA MET A 64 5.78 -5.85 -0.41
C MET A 64 5.80 -7.35 -0.09
N SER A 65 5.31 -7.71 1.09
CA SER A 65 5.11 -9.08 1.57
C SER A 65 4.07 -9.07 2.69
N GLU A 66 3.83 -10.22 3.34
CA GLU A 66 2.96 -10.30 4.53
C GLU A 66 3.34 -9.33 5.66
N GLN A 67 4.60 -8.89 5.72
CA GLN A 67 5.12 -8.08 6.82
C GLN A 67 5.77 -6.76 6.36
N GLY A 68 6.01 -6.59 5.06
CA GLY A 68 6.72 -5.43 4.53
C GLY A 68 5.80 -4.47 3.78
N GLU A 69 5.92 -3.18 4.05
CA GLU A 69 5.29 -2.10 3.28
C GLU A 69 6.36 -1.28 2.54
N GLY A 70 6.07 -0.98 1.28
CA GLY A 70 6.92 -0.16 0.42
C GLY A 70 6.38 1.27 0.35
N LEU A 71 7.27 2.23 0.55
CA LEU A 71 7.06 3.64 0.27
C LEU A 71 7.60 3.96 -1.12
N PHE A 72 6.74 4.47 -2.00
CA PHE A 72 7.07 4.88 -3.35
C PHE A 72 7.12 6.39 -3.44
N VAL A 73 8.19 6.93 -4.02
CA VAL A 73 8.34 8.35 -4.26
C VAL A 73 8.80 8.55 -5.70
N LEU A 74 8.05 9.35 -6.45
CA LEU A 74 8.38 9.78 -7.80
C LEU A 74 8.73 11.27 -7.78
N ASP A 75 9.95 11.60 -8.20
CA ASP A 75 10.36 12.99 -8.48
C ASP A 75 9.95 13.37 -9.90
N HIS A 76 9.13 14.41 -10.04
CA HIS A 76 8.60 14.84 -11.34
C HIS A 76 9.63 15.54 -12.21
N ASN A 77 10.63 16.16 -11.61
CA ASN A 77 11.68 16.87 -12.33
C ASN A 77 12.65 15.88 -13.00
N SER A 78 13.15 14.90 -12.24
CA SER A 78 14.08 13.90 -12.77
C SER A 78 13.40 12.68 -13.41
N GLY A 79 12.13 12.44 -13.10
CA GLY A 79 11.44 11.18 -13.45
C GLY A 79 11.97 9.97 -12.68
N LEU A 80 12.73 10.18 -11.60
CA LEU A 80 13.27 9.11 -10.80
C LEU A 80 12.19 8.56 -9.85
N LEU A 81 11.79 7.33 -10.11
CA LEU A 81 10.93 6.55 -9.22
C LEU A 81 11.79 5.76 -8.24
N GLN A 82 11.48 5.84 -6.96
CA GLN A 82 12.15 5.10 -5.90
C GLN A 82 11.13 4.35 -5.05
N CYS A 83 11.47 3.13 -4.64
CA CYS A 83 10.77 2.35 -3.64
C CYS A 83 11.72 2.14 -2.47
N ALA A 84 11.31 2.50 -1.26
CA ALA A 84 11.99 2.18 -0.02
C ALA A 84 11.10 1.25 0.80
N VAL A 85 11.61 0.10 1.23
CA VAL A 85 10.83 -0.88 2.00
C VAL A 85 11.23 -0.84 3.46
N LEU A 86 10.25 -0.59 4.33
CA LEU A 86 10.43 -0.61 5.77
C LEU A 86 10.49 -2.07 6.25
N TYR A 87 11.54 -2.43 6.99
CA TYR A 87 11.65 -3.75 7.58
C TYR A 87 11.12 -3.69 9.02
N PRO A 88 10.03 -4.40 9.35
CA PRO A 88 9.34 -4.23 10.63
C PRO A 88 10.20 -4.64 11.83
N ARG A 89 11.12 -5.60 11.65
CA ARG A 89 12.00 -6.07 12.73
C ARG A 89 13.07 -5.05 13.12
N SER A 90 13.57 -4.27 12.16
CA SER A 90 14.62 -3.27 12.39
C SER A 90 14.09 -1.84 12.49
N GLY A 91 12.86 -1.58 12.03
CA GLY A 91 12.29 -0.24 11.95
C GLY A 91 13.01 0.68 10.96
N GLN A 92 13.74 0.11 9.99
CA GLN A 92 14.59 0.86 9.05
C GLN A 92 14.27 0.50 7.59
N PHE A 93 14.55 1.42 6.68
CA PHE A 93 14.48 1.18 5.24
C PHE A 93 15.69 0.36 4.78
N ASN A 94 15.50 -0.95 4.60
CA ASN A 94 16.58 -1.88 4.25
C ASN A 94 16.47 -2.42 2.83
N ALA A 95 15.41 -2.12 2.08
CA ALA A 95 15.40 -2.35 0.64
C ALA A 95 15.14 -1.08 -0.17
N ARG A 96 15.84 -0.95 -1.30
CA ARG A 96 15.69 0.17 -2.22
C ARG A 96 15.65 -0.27 -3.68
N PHE A 97 14.61 0.12 -4.40
CA PHE A 97 14.49 -0.15 -5.84
C PHE A 97 14.25 1.15 -6.61
N THR A 98 14.80 1.27 -7.81
CA THR A 98 14.67 2.50 -8.61
C THR A 98 14.28 2.23 -10.07
N ALA A 99 13.62 3.19 -10.70
CA ALA A 99 13.36 3.20 -12.14
C ALA A 99 13.39 4.64 -12.68
N ASN A 100 13.74 4.78 -13.97
CA ASN A 100 13.67 6.04 -14.69
C ASN A 100 12.39 6.09 -15.54
N VAL A 101 11.39 6.83 -15.05
CA VAL A 101 10.10 7.01 -15.71
C VAL A 101 10.26 7.90 -16.94
N ALA A 102 11.10 8.94 -16.87
CA ALA A 102 11.29 9.89 -17.97
C ALA A 102 11.85 9.21 -19.22
N GLU A 103 12.79 8.28 -19.04
CA GLU A 103 13.35 7.46 -20.12
C GLU A 103 12.27 6.56 -20.74
N THR A 104 11.43 5.95 -19.90
CA THR A 104 10.41 4.99 -20.36
C THR A 104 9.24 5.68 -21.07
N LEU A 105 8.80 6.84 -20.58
CA LEU A 105 7.66 7.58 -21.14
C LEU A 105 8.08 8.60 -22.21
N ALA A 106 9.37 8.68 -22.53
CA ALA A 106 9.94 9.56 -23.55
C ALA A 106 9.58 11.05 -23.38
N THR A 107 9.57 11.55 -22.15
CA THR A 107 9.14 12.92 -21.82
C THR A 107 10.12 14.04 -22.23
N GLY A 108 11.09 13.76 -23.10
CA GLY A 108 11.96 14.79 -23.69
C GLY A 108 12.92 15.49 -22.70
N GLY A 109 13.17 14.90 -21.53
CA GLY A 109 14.25 15.31 -20.62
C GLY A 109 14.03 16.59 -19.78
N LYS A 110 12.85 17.24 -19.87
CA LYS A 110 12.53 18.45 -19.08
C LYS A 110 11.66 18.20 -17.83
N GLY A 111 11.59 16.95 -17.37
CA GLY A 111 10.60 16.53 -16.38
C GLY A 111 9.22 16.37 -17.01
N GLY A 112 8.41 15.48 -16.46
CA GLY A 112 7.07 15.19 -16.95
C GLY A 112 6.02 15.54 -15.90
N GLN A 113 4.77 15.71 -16.33
CA GLN A 113 3.67 15.96 -15.41
C GLN A 113 3.10 14.61 -14.98
N TYR A 114 3.69 13.99 -13.98
CA TYR A 114 3.35 12.61 -13.66
C TYR A 114 2.23 12.50 -12.61
N ILE A 115 1.44 11.44 -12.76
CA ILE A 115 0.63 10.89 -11.68
C ILE A 115 1.02 9.43 -11.47
N MET A 116 0.95 8.99 -10.22
CA MET A 116 1.36 7.65 -9.81
C MET A 116 0.29 7.04 -8.90
N THR A 117 0.07 5.74 -9.08
CA THR A 117 -0.68 4.91 -8.13
C THR A 117 -0.06 3.52 -8.04
N THR A 118 -0.38 2.81 -6.96
CA THR A 118 0.03 1.43 -6.75
C THR A 118 -1.17 0.50 -6.93
N GLY A 119 -0.92 -0.70 -7.43
CA GLY A 119 -1.93 -1.76 -7.51
C GLY A 119 -1.35 -3.10 -7.07
N THR A 120 -2.21 -4.08 -6.94
CA THR A 120 -1.84 -5.44 -6.54
C THR A 120 -1.98 -6.39 -7.72
N VAL A 121 -0.99 -7.25 -7.93
CA VAL A 121 -0.94 -8.30 -8.95
C VAL A 121 -0.49 -9.60 -8.29
N ASP A 122 -1.17 -10.68 -8.62
CA ASP A 122 -0.77 -12.03 -8.22
C ASP A 122 0.22 -12.60 -9.25
N PHE A 123 1.51 -12.61 -8.90
CA PHE A 123 2.54 -13.18 -9.76
C PHE A 123 2.64 -14.70 -9.54
N PRO A 124 2.78 -15.51 -10.60
CA PRO A 124 2.96 -16.95 -10.45
C PRO A 124 4.11 -17.31 -9.49
N SER A 125 3.78 -18.06 -8.44
CA SER A 125 4.68 -18.38 -7.32
C SER A 125 5.89 -19.26 -7.68
N THR A 126 5.90 -19.88 -8.86
CA THR A 126 7.01 -20.71 -9.38
C THR A 126 8.08 -19.90 -10.12
N SER A 127 7.99 -18.57 -10.08
CA SER A 127 8.98 -17.67 -10.67
C SER A 127 10.38 -17.85 -10.04
N SER A 128 11.42 -17.98 -10.87
CA SER A 128 12.82 -17.91 -10.43
C SER A 128 13.26 -16.49 -10.01
N ARG A 129 12.36 -15.51 -10.14
CA ARG A 129 12.56 -14.10 -9.79
C ARG A 129 11.47 -13.67 -8.80
N PRO A 130 11.75 -13.73 -7.48
CA PRO A 130 10.82 -13.27 -6.46
C PRO A 130 10.39 -11.82 -6.74
N ALA A 131 9.08 -11.58 -6.70
CA ALA A 131 8.49 -10.27 -6.94
C ALA A 131 7.54 -9.91 -5.79
N ALA A 132 7.46 -8.62 -5.48
CA ALA A 132 6.41 -8.13 -4.59
C ALA A 132 5.05 -8.25 -5.28
N PRO A 133 3.94 -8.43 -4.52
CA PRO A 133 2.60 -8.43 -5.09
C PRO A 133 2.15 -7.02 -5.52
N THR A 134 2.94 -5.97 -5.24
CA THR A 134 2.63 -4.60 -5.67
C THR A 134 3.29 -4.28 -7.00
N VAL A 135 2.53 -3.57 -7.84
CA VAL A 135 3.00 -2.89 -9.05
C VAL A 135 2.77 -1.39 -8.95
N ILE A 136 3.55 -0.63 -9.70
CA ILE A 136 3.44 0.83 -9.77
C ILE A 136 2.99 1.22 -11.17
N TYR A 137 1.89 1.96 -11.25
CA TYR A 137 1.44 2.60 -12.48
C TYR A 137 1.86 4.06 -12.45
N VAL A 138 2.55 4.51 -13.50
CA VAL A 138 2.88 5.93 -13.69
C VAL A 138 2.38 6.36 -15.05
N MET A 139 1.74 7.52 -15.09
CA MET A 139 1.28 8.16 -16.32
C MET A 139 1.86 9.57 -16.40
N ASP A 140 2.34 9.95 -17.58
CA ASP A 140 2.56 11.36 -17.92
C ASP A 140 1.24 11.97 -18.40
N THR A 141 0.71 12.90 -17.60
CA THR A 141 -0.55 13.58 -17.87
C THR A 141 -0.49 14.52 -19.06
N ALA A 142 0.71 14.94 -19.50
CA ALA A 142 0.85 15.78 -20.69
C ALA A 142 0.62 14.99 -21.98
N THR A 143 1.14 13.76 -22.07
CA THR A 143 1.06 12.91 -23.27
C THR A 143 -0.01 11.84 -23.18
N GLY A 144 -0.42 11.45 -21.98
CA GLY A 144 -1.26 10.28 -21.71
C GLY A 144 -0.51 8.95 -21.80
N ASN A 145 0.81 8.96 -21.98
CA ASN A 145 1.61 7.73 -21.99
C ASN A 145 1.74 7.20 -20.56
N TYR A 146 1.63 5.89 -20.39
CA TYR A 146 1.74 5.24 -19.10
C TYR A 146 2.58 3.97 -19.16
N ALA A 147 3.09 3.57 -18.00
CA ALA A 147 3.88 2.37 -17.83
C ALA A 147 3.64 1.74 -16.45
N CYS A 148 3.92 0.45 -16.37
CA CYS A 148 3.75 -0.37 -15.18
C CYS A 148 5.08 -1.01 -14.79
N TRP A 149 5.46 -0.92 -13.53
CA TRP A 149 6.67 -1.54 -12.98
C TRP A 149 6.35 -2.54 -11.88
N GLY A 150 7.08 -3.65 -11.88
CA GLY A 150 7.12 -4.65 -10.82
C GLY A 150 8.40 -4.52 -9.99
N ILE A 151 8.36 -5.03 -8.77
CA ILE A 151 9.45 -4.86 -7.80
C ILE A 151 10.10 -6.21 -7.56
N PRO A 152 11.39 -6.40 -7.89
CA PRO A 152 12.09 -7.66 -7.66
C PRO A 152 12.43 -7.80 -6.17
N PHE A 153 11.49 -8.33 -5.40
CA PHE A 153 11.54 -8.34 -3.95
C PHE A 153 11.60 -9.76 -3.40
N ASN A 154 12.58 -10.03 -2.51
CA ASN A 154 12.69 -11.30 -1.83
C ASN A 154 12.20 -11.18 -0.37
N GLY A 155 11.01 -11.72 -0.08
CA GLY A 155 10.45 -11.75 1.26
C GLY A 155 11.31 -12.50 2.29
N SER A 156 12.05 -13.54 1.88
CA SER A 156 12.94 -14.27 2.79
C SER A 156 14.12 -13.40 3.28
N ALA A 157 14.58 -12.46 2.46
CA ALA A 157 15.64 -11.53 2.86
C ALA A 157 15.12 -10.50 3.89
N VAL A 158 13.83 -10.12 3.83
CA VAL A 158 13.19 -9.30 4.89
C VAL A 158 13.19 -10.04 6.22
N ASN A 159 12.78 -11.31 6.20
CA ASN A 159 12.72 -12.16 7.39
C ASN A 159 14.12 -12.38 8.03
N ALA A 160 15.17 -12.36 7.21
CA ALA A 160 16.57 -12.44 7.65
C ALA A 160 17.20 -11.06 7.95
N ASN A 161 16.42 -9.96 7.85
CA ASN A 161 16.90 -8.58 7.96
C ASN A 161 18.11 -8.27 7.05
N ARG A 162 18.15 -8.86 5.85
CA ARG A 162 19.21 -8.63 4.86
C ARG A 162 18.81 -7.51 3.90
N PRO A 163 19.69 -6.51 3.68
CA PRO A 163 19.42 -5.44 2.74
C PRO A 163 19.25 -5.96 1.30
N GLN A 164 18.43 -5.25 0.52
CA GLN A 164 18.16 -5.57 -0.90
C GLN A 164 18.18 -4.30 -1.74
N ALA A 165 18.76 -4.35 -2.94
CA ALA A 165 18.68 -3.23 -3.87
C ALA A 165 18.63 -3.70 -5.31
N GLY A 166 18.05 -2.87 -6.19
CA GLY A 166 18.01 -3.18 -7.61
C GLY A 166 17.22 -2.15 -8.42
N VAL A 167 17.02 -2.47 -9.69
CA VAL A 167 16.13 -1.71 -10.58
C VAL A 167 14.75 -2.35 -10.61
N MET A 168 13.70 -1.53 -10.71
CA MET A 168 12.34 -2.05 -10.92
C MET A 168 12.23 -2.62 -12.34
N VAL A 169 11.36 -3.61 -12.51
CA VAL A 169 11.18 -4.32 -13.77
C VAL A 169 10.02 -3.69 -14.53
N LEU A 170 10.27 -3.21 -15.75
CA LEU A 170 9.20 -2.75 -16.63
C LEU A 170 8.32 -3.94 -17.03
N LEU A 171 7.03 -3.87 -16.73
CA LEU A 171 6.05 -4.92 -17.02
C LEU A 171 5.25 -4.61 -18.30
N GLY A 172 5.02 -3.33 -18.60
CA GLY A 172 4.30 -2.92 -19.79
C GLY A 172 4.18 -1.40 -19.93
N THR A 173 3.80 -0.96 -21.13
CA THR A 173 3.59 0.44 -21.51
C THR A 173 2.31 0.58 -22.31
N GLY A 174 1.70 1.76 -22.33
CA GLY A 174 0.53 2.07 -23.15
C GLY A 174 0.26 3.56 -23.26
N THR A 175 -0.85 3.91 -23.90
CA THR A 175 -1.32 5.29 -24.03
C THR A 175 -2.80 5.40 -23.68
N ALA A 176 -3.16 6.45 -22.94
CA ALA A 176 -4.55 6.79 -22.59
C ALA A 176 -5.29 7.49 -23.74
N ASN A 177 -4.56 7.86 -24.81
CA ASN A 177 -5.10 8.43 -26.03
C ASN A 177 -4.99 7.39 -27.16
N PRO A 178 -5.76 6.30 -27.14
CA PRO A 178 -5.79 5.40 -28.28
C PRO A 178 -6.38 6.20 -29.46
N ILE A 179 -5.56 6.43 -30.50
CA ILE A 179 -6.11 6.82 -31.80
C ILE A 179 -6.88 5.59 -32.27
N ALA A 180 -8.17 5.53 -31.96
CA ALA A 180 -9.06 4.57 -32.57
C ALA A 180 -9.05 4.90 -34.06
N ASP A 181 -8.66 3.92 -34.88
CA ASP A 181 -8.82 3.98 -36.32
C ASP A 181 -10.32 4.01 -36.61
N ARG A 182 -10.91 5.20 -36.55
CA ARG A 182 -12.36 5.43 -36.61
C ARG A 182 -12.88 5.40 -38.04
N ASP A 183 -11.99 5.22 -39.02
CA ASP A 183 -12.24 5.37 -40.45
C ASP A 183 -11.91 4.11 -41.30
N GLY A 184 -11.71 2.94 -40.69
CA GLY A 184 -11.47 1.67 -41.39
C GLY A 184 -12.70 1.00 -42.02
N GLY A 185 -13.77 1.76 -42.29
CA GLY A 185 -15.07 1.24 -42.74
C GLY A 185 -15.72 2.11 -43.81
N ARG A 186 -15.09 2.22 -44.98
CA ARG A 186 -15.74 2.59 -46.25
C ARG A 186 -15.14 1.77 -47.39
#